data_AF-A0A969D6R1-F1
#
_entry.id   AF-A0A969D6R1-F1
#
_cell.length_a   1.000
_cell.length_b   1.000
_cell.length_c   1.000
_cell.angle_alpha   90.00
_cell.angle_beta   90.00
_cell.angle_gamma   90.00
#
_symmetry.space_group_name_H-M   'P 1'
#
loop_
_entity.id
_entity.type
_entity.pdbx_description
1 polymer ?
#
loop_
_entity_poly.entity_id
_entity_poly.type
_entity_poly.pdbx_seq_one_letter_code
_entity_poly.pdbx_strand_id
1 'polypeptide(L)' 'ARTLYLAVPVVAYEAFFRREFAQMSVERYQIKQIVYDPIKEVIVQWLP' A
#
# COMPACT_ATOMS: atom_id res chain seq x y z
N ALA A 1 -7.75 -1.13 20.32
CA ALA A 1 -6.66 -0.27 19.80
C ALA A 1 -6.92 0.00 18.31
N ARG A 2 -6.50 1.15 17.76
CA ARG A 2 -6.67 1.49 16.34
C ARG A 2 -5.32 1.37 15.63
N THR A 3 -5.33 0.87 14.40
CA THR A 3 -4.12 0.71 13.58
C THR A 3 -4.23 1.62 12.37
N LEU A 4 -3.20 2.41 12.10
CA LEU A 4 -3.13 3.30 10.93
C LEU A 4 -2.65 2.52 9.71
N TYR A 5 -3.31 2.74 8.58
CA TYR A 5 -2.93 2.19 7.27
C TYR A 5 -2.88 3.32 6.24
N LEU A 6 -1.87 3.28 5.37
CA LEU A 6 -1.83 4.09 4.16
C LEU A 6 -2.68 3.42 3.07
N ALA A 7 -3.73 4.09 2.63
CA ALA A 7 -4.55 3.61 1.52
C ALA A 7 -3.91 3.98 0.17
N VAL A 8 -3.62 2.96 -0.64
CA VAL A 8 -2.91 3.10 -1.92
C VAL A 8 -3.75 2.51 -3.05
N PRO A 9 -4.05 3.27 -4.13
CA PRO A 9 -4.68 2.70 -5.32
C PRO A 9 -3.79 1.63 -5.97
N VAL A 10 -4.38 0.57 -6.50
CA VAL A 10 -3.65 -0.54 -7.14
C VAL A 10 -2.69 -0.07 -8.24
N VAL A 11 -3.09 0.92 -9.04
CA VAL A 11 -2.23 1.52 -10.07
C VAL A 11 -0.98 2.21 -9.50
N ALA A 12 -1.11 2.90 -8.36
CA ALA A 12 0.02 3.55 -7.70
C ALA A 12 0.93 2.52 -7.02
N TYR A 13 0.33 1.46 -6.46
CA TYR A 13 1.09 0.36 -5.86
C TYR A 13 1.99 -0.32 -6.89
N GLU A 14 1.41 -0.71 -8.03
CA GLU A 14 2.12 -1.38 -9.13
C GLU A 14 3.18 -0.49 -9.79
N ALA A 15 2.90 0.79 -10.00
CA ALA A 15 3.81 1.70 -10.68
C ALA A 15 5.01 2.13 -9.82
N PHE A 16 4.77 2.41 -8.53
CA PHE A 16 5.73 3.04 -7.63
C PHE A 16 6.13 2.16 -6.44
N PHE A 17 5.18 1.64 -5.67
CA PHE A 17 5.47 0.91 -4.43
C PHE A 17 6.09 -0.48 -4.63
N ARG A 18 6.05 -1.01 -5.86
CA ARG A 18 6.81 -2.21 -6.26
C ARG A 18 8.28 -1.95 -6.61
N ARG A 19 8.71 -0.68 -6.68
CA ARG A 19 10.12 -0.33 -6.95
C ARG A 19 10.94 -0.47 -5.67
N GLU A 20 12.18 -0.95 -5.80
CA GLU A 20 13.07 -1.23 -4.65
C GLU A 20 13.20 -0.04 -3.68
N PHE A 21 13.35 1.18 -4.21
CA PHE A 21 13.46 2.38 -3.37
C PHE A 21 12.22 2.62 -2.48
N ALA A 22 11.02 2.43 -3.04
CA ALA A 22 9.78 2.59 -2.31
C ALA A 22 9.60 1.46 -1.28
N GLN A 23 9.93 0.22 -1.65
CA GLN A 23 9.90 -0.94 -0.75
C GLN A 23 10.84 -0.75 0.45
N MET A 24 12.09 -0.35 0.21
CA MET A 24 13.05 -0.05 1.28
C MET A 24 12.52 1.02 2.24
N SER A 25 11.84 2.04 1.72
CA SER A 25 11.26 3.09 2.56
C SER A 25 10.09 2.57 3.40
N VAL A 26 9.19 1.79 2.78
CA VAL A 26 8.05 1.14 3.47
C VAL A 26 8.55 0.24 4.60
N GLU A 27 9.54 -0.60 4.33
CA GLU A 27 10.15 -1.49 5.31
C GLU A 27 10.82 -0.70 6.42
N ARG A 28 11.66 0.29 6.09
CA ARG A 28 12.36 1.09 7.09
C ARG A 28 11.43 1.79 8.07
N TYR A 29 10.28 2.28 7.59
CA TYR A 29 9.32 3.02 8.40
C TYR A 29 8.12 2.18 8.87
N GLN A 30 8.10 0.87 8.58
CA GLN A 30 7.05 -0.06 8.97
C GLN A 30 5.65 0.44 8.56
N ILE A 31 5.54 0.95 7.33
CA ILE A 31 4.31 1.55 6.81
C ILE A 31 3.35 0.43 6.39
N LYS A 32 2.31 0.24 7.20
CA LYS A 32 1.18 -0.63 6.86
C LYS A 32 0.41 -0.03 5.69
N GLN A 33 0.13 -0.85 4.68
CA GLN A 33 -0.58 -0.40 3.48
C GLN A 33 -1.86 -1.21 3.27
N ILE A 34 -2.87 -0.54 2.71
CA ILE A 34 -4.05 -1.19 2.17
C ILE A 34 -4.16 -0.82 0.70
N VAL A 35 -4.11 -1.83 -0.17
CA VAL A 35 -4.22 -1.65 -1.61
C VAL A 35 -5.67 -1.81 -2.02
N TYR A 36 -6.22 -0.83 -2.74
CA TYR A 36 -7.60 -0.84 -3.20
C TYR A 36 -7.72 -0.58 -4.70
N ASP A 37 -8.76 -1.11 -5.32
CA ASP A 37 -9.13 -0.81 -6.70
C ASP A 37 -10.19 0.31 -6.68
N PRO A 38 -9.87 1.53 -7.15
CA PRO A 38 -10.82 2.65 -7.13
C PRO A 38 -11.97 2.50 -8.11
N ILE A 39 -11.86 1.67 -9.15
CA ILE A 39 -12.93 1.49 -10.16
C ILE A 39 -13.96 0.49 -9.64
N LYS A 40 -13.49 -0.58 -8.99
CA LYS A 40 -14.35 -1.63 -8.42
C LYS A 40 -14.80 -1.34 -7.00
N GLU A 41 -14.23 -0.33 -6.36
CA GLU A 41 -14.46 0.05 -4.96
C GLU A 41 -14.24 -1.10 -3.97
N VAL A 42 -13.19 -1.89 -4.21
CA VAL A 42 -12.83 -3.05 -3.37
C VAL A 42 -11.43 -2.91 -2.79
N ILE A 43 -11.24 -3.49 -1.60
CA ILE A 43 -9.91 -3.73 -1.04
C ILE A 43 -9.33 -4.97 -1.73
N VAL A 44 -8.14 -4.81 -2.31
CA VAL A 44 -7.43 -5.89 -3.01
C VAL A 44 -6.50 -6.62 -2.05
N GLN A 45 -5.78 -5.89 -1.19
CA GLN A 45 -4.79 -6.49 -0.31
C GLN A 45 -4.53 -5.65 0.95
N TRP A 46 -4.20 -6.35 2.04
CA TRP A 46 -3.63 -5.77 3.26
C TRP A 46 -2.16 -6.15 3.36
N LEU A 47 -1.30 -5.15 3.56
CA LEU A 47 0.15 -5.33 3.68
C LEU A 47 0.60 -4.88 5.08
N PRO A 48 1.37 -5.75 5.79
CA PRO A 48 1.84 -5.46 7.14
C PRO A 48 2.94 -4.39 7.18
#